data_AF-Q8F5P5-F1
#
_entry.id   AF-Q8F5P5-F1
#
_cell.length_a   1.000
_cell.length_b   1.000
_cell.length_c   1.000
_cell.angle_alpha   90.00
_cell.angle_beta   90.00
_cell.angle_gamma   90.00
#
_symmetry.space_group_name_H-M   'P 1'
#
loop_
_entity.id
_entity.type
_entity.pdbx_description
1 polymer ?
#
loop_
_entity_poly.entity_id
_entity_poly.type
_entity_poly.pdbx_seq_one_letter_code
_entity_poly.pdbx_strand_id
1 'polypeptide(L)'
;MVFIKIFKKILKEVLLWFVYIAFNVPGYSGIMIRRFVLKYKIREIGSCINIGPNVEITGYNNIKFGNNVNIMKYCSIYSHDGMLEIGDNFSMNSNSCLGAADGGEIIIGNNVLIGQNVVLRASDHEFKDISIPIMNQGHRGGKIKIGDDCWIGANVVITSNISIGDHCIIAAGAVVTKNVESYSIVGGVPAKLIKKRI
;
A
#
# COMPACT_ATOMS: atom_id res chain seq x y z
N MET A 1 29.47 11.26 -25.95
CA MET A 1 28.93 11.11 -24.57
C MET A 1 27.56 11.79 -24.37
N VAL A 2 27.31 12.97 -24.95
CA VAL A 2 26.00 13.69 -24.85
C VAL A 2 24.85 12.95 -25.54
N PHE A 3 25.07 12.44 -26.77
CA PHE A 3 24.05 11.73 -27.55
C PHE A 3 23.50 10.48 -26.82
N ILE A 4 24.37 9.67 -26.20
CA ILE A 4 23.97 8.49 -25.42
C ILE A 4 23.13 8.89 -24.19
N LYS A 5 23.47 10.00 -23.51
CA LYS A 5 22.70 10.50 -22.37
C LYS A 5 21.30 10.97 -22.80
N ILE A 6 21.20 11.69 -23.92
CA ILE A 6 19.93 12.15 -24.48
C ILE A 6 19.06 10.95 -24.89
N PHE A 7 19.63 10.00 -25.63
CA PHE A 7 18.93 8.78 -26.03
C PHE A 7 18.38 8.00 -24.83
N LYS A 8 19.19 7.80 -23.77
CA LYS A 8 18.73 7.15 -22.53
C LYS A 8 17.55 7.87 -21.87
N LYS A 9 17.55 9.21 -21.86
CA LYS A 9 16.42 10.01 -21.33
C LYS A 9 15.16 9.81 -22.16
N ILE A 10 15.26 9.89 -23.49
CA ILE A 10 14.13 9.65 -24.40
C ILE A 10 13.57 8.25 -24.20
N LEU A 11 14.44 7.24 -24.12
CA LEU A 11 14.01 5.86 -23.89
C LEU A 11 13.28 5.70 -22.54
N LYS A 12 13.79 6.34 -21.47
CA LYS A 12 13.12 6.34 -20.17
C LYS A 12 11.73 6.97 -20.25
N GLU A 13 11.61 8.09 -20.97
CA GLU A 13 10.34 8.78 -21.18
C GLU A 13 9.34 7.89 -21.93
N VAL A 14 9.74 7.29 -23.05
CA VAL A 14 8.90 6.34 -23.80
C VAL A 14 8.44 5.17 -22.93
N LEU A 15 9.33 4.63 -22.08
CA LEU A 15 8.97 3.58 -21.12
C LEU A 15 7.97 4.06 -20.06
N LEU A 16 8.08 5.31 -19.61
CA LEU A 16 7.09 5.90 -18.69
C LEU A 16 5.73 6.01 -19.35
N TRP A 17 5.65 6.53 -20.59
CA TRP A 17 4.41 6.58 -21.36
C TRP A 17 3.79 5.21 -21.59
N PHE A 18 4.61 4.21 -21.93
CA PHE A 18 4.15 2.83 -22.08
C PHE A 18 3.54 2.29 -20.78
N VAL A 19 4.22 2.47 -19.64
CA VAL A 19 3.72 2.05 -18.32
C VAL A 19 2.43 2.80 -18.00
N TYR A 20 2.38 4.11 -18.23
CA TYR A 20 1.19 4.91 -18.02
C TYR A 20 -0.01 4.35 -18.80
N ILE A 21 0.15 4.15 -20.12
CA ILE A 21 -0.91 3.59 -20.97
C ILE A 21 -1.33 2.20 -20.44
N ALA A 22 -0.37 1.31 -20.18
CA ALA A 22 -0.62 -0.03 -19.65
C ALA A 22 -1.47 -0.01 -18.36
N PHE A 23 -1.22 0.95 -17.47
CA PHE A 23 -1.98 1.08 -16.23
C PHE A 23 -3.36 1.72 -16.40
N ASN A 24 -3.65 2.36 -17.53
CA ASN A 24 -4.94 3.00 -17.81
C ASN A 24 -5.90 2.11 -18.65
N VAL A 25 -5.40 1.11 -19.39
CA VAL A 25 -6.27 0.23 -20.22
C VAL A 25 -7.29 -0.53 -19.34
N PRO A 26 -8.61 -0.41 -19.60
CA PRO A 26 -9.63 -1.10 -18.82
C PRO A 26 -9.79 -2.58 -19.22
N GLY A 27 -10.64 -3.30 -18.48
CA GLY A 27 -11.06 -4.66 -18.82
C GLY A 27 -9.99 -5.74 -18.63
N TYR A 28 -10.30 -6.94 -19.13
CA TYR A 28 -9.45 -8.13 -18.96
C TYR A 28 -8.09 -8.00 -19.66
N SER A 29 -8.05 -7.42 -20.86
CA SER A 29 -6.80 -7.15 -21.58
C SER A 29 -5.87 -6.24 -20.77
N GLY A 30 -6.41 -5.18 -20.18
CA GLY A 30 -5.67 -4.29 -19.28
C GLY A 30 -5.10 -5.02 -18.06
N ILE A 31 -5.86 -5.94 -17.47
CA ILE A 31 -5.37 -6.78 -16.35
C ILE A 31 -4.18 -7.62 -16.80
N MET A 32 -4.27 -8.27 -17.97
CA MET A 32 -3.18 -9.09 -18.50
C MET A 32 -1.92 -8.27 -18.80
N ILE A 33 -2.08 -7.08 -19.40
CA ILE A 33 -0.98 -6.14 -19.67
C ILE A 33 -0.31 -5.71 -18.37
N ARG A 34 -1.07 -5.26 -17.36
CA ARG A 34 -0.51 -4.84 -16.07
C ARG A 34 0.19 -6.00 -15.36
N ARG A 35 -0.40 -7.20 -15.37
CA ARG A 35 0.23 -8.41 -14.82
C ARG A 35 1.59 -8.68 -15.46
N PHE A 36 1.67 -8.57 -16.79
CA PHE A 36 2.94 -8.71 -17.51
C PHE A 36 3.94 -7.64 -17.10
N VAL A 37 3.55 -6.35 -17.10
CA VAL A 37 4.45 -5.23 -16.72
C VAL A 37 4.99 -5.41 -15.30
N LEU A 38 4.11 -5.76 -14.35
CA LEU A 38 4.47 -5.92 -12.95
C LEU A 38 5.43 -7.09 -12.72
N LYS A 39 5.30 -8.18 -13.50
CA LYS A 39 6.20 -9.33 -13.45
C LYS A 39 7.69 -8.95 -13.60
N TYR A 40 8.00 -7.89 -14.35
CA TYR A 40 9.36 -7.44 -14.59
C TYR A 40 9.79 -6.24 -13.75
N LYS A 41 8.86 -5.58 -13.05
CA LYS A 41 9.14 -4.38 -12.26
C LYS A 41 9.19 -4.65 -10.77
N ILE A 42 8.25 -5.42 -10.24
CA ILE A 42 8.15 -5.71 -8.81
C ILE A 42 9.26 -6.70 -8.40
N ARG A 43 9.83 -6.51 -7.20
CA ARG A 43 10.90 -7.38 -6.67
C ARG A 43 10.49 -8.85 -6.60
N GLU A 44 9.31 -9.13 -6.07
CA GLU A 44 8.75 -10.48 -5.98
C GLU A 44 7.24 -10.45 -6.21
N ILE A 45 6.75 -11.33 -7.06
CA ILE A 45 5.35 -11.31 -7.49
C ILE A 45 4.85 -12.72 -7.72
N GLY A 46 3.80 -13.08 -6.99
CA GLY A 46 3.11 -14.35 -7.12
C GLY A 46 2.25 -14.43 -8.38
N SER A 47 1.41 -15.46 -8.40
CA SER A 47 0.47 -15.75 -9.49
C SER A 47 -0.88 -15.05 -9.29
N CYS A 48 -1.69 -14.99 -10.35
CA CYS A 48 -3.08 -14.48 -10.28
C CYS A 48 -3.22 -13.02 -9.79
N ILE A 49 -2.34 -12.13 -10.25
CA ILE A 49 -2.38 -10.70 -9.91
C ILE A 49 -3.42 -9.97 -10.76
N ASN A 50 -4.36 -9.28 -10.12
CA ASN A 50 -5.43 -8.52 -10.74
C ASN A 50 -5.38 -7.06 -10.30
N ILE A 51 -4.88 -6.18 -11.16
CA ILE A 51 -4.81 -4.74 -10.88
C ILE A 51 -5.83 -4.02 -11.75
N GLY A 52 -6.64 -3.17 -11.12
CA GLY A 52 -7.60 -2.29 -11.78
C GLY A 52 -6.91 -1.19 -12.59
N PRO A 53 -7.64 -0.51 -13.48
CA PRO A 53 -7.09 0.66 -14.18
C PRO A 53 -6.83 1.81 -13.19
N ASN A 54 -5.88 2.68 -13.53
CA ASN A 54 -5.52 3.87 -12.76
C ASN A 54 -4.98 3.59 -11.35
N VAL A 55 -4.42 2.40 -11.12
CA VAL A 55 -3.64 2.14 -9.91
C VAL A 55 -2.25 2.71 -10.10
N GLU A 56 -1.80 3.54 -9.18
CA GLU A 56 -0.43 4.07 -9.18
C GLU A 56 0.46 3.18 -8.32
N ILE A 57 1.60 2.76 -8.88
CA ILE A 57 2.60 1.96 -8.17
C ILE A 57 3.98 2.60 -8.39
N THR A 58 4.69 2.89 -7.30
CA THR A 58 6.09 3.36 -7.33
C THR A 58 6.94 2.59 -6.31
N GLY A 59 8.27 2.65 -6.45
CA GLY A 59 9.16 1.89 -5.56
C GLY A 59 9.08 0.37 -5.77
N TYR A 60 8.85 -0.06 -7.02
CA TYR A 60 8.62 -1.46 -7.38
C TYR A 60 9.64 -2.46 -6.79
N ASN A 61 10.91 -2.07 -6.69
CA ASN A 61 11.99 -2.90 -6.17
C ASN A 61 11.89 -3.22 -4.67
N ASN A 62 10.98 -2.58 -3.94
CA ASN A 62 10.76 -2.83 -2.51
C ASN A 62 9.39 -3.46 -2.21
N ILE A 63 8.64 -3.77 -3.27
CA ILE A 63 7.31 -4.36 -3.17
C ILE A 63 7.42 -5.87 -3.35
N LYS A 64 6.69 -6.62 -2.51
CA LYS A 64 6.38 -8.04 -2.75
C LYS A 64 4.89 -8.26 -2.73
N PHE A 65 4.40 -9.01 -3.70
CA PHE A 65 3.02 -9.49 -3.75
C PHE A 65 3.01 -11.02 -3.75
N GLY A 66 2.18 -11.60 -2.88
CA GLY A 66 1.87 -13.02 -2.90
C GLY A 66 0.99 -13.42 -4.09
N ASN A 67 0.32 -14.56 -3.95
CA ASN A 67 -0.63 -15.10 -4.92
C ASN A 67 -2.02 -14.50 -4.73
N ASN A 68 -2.78 -14.41 -5.82
CA ASN A 68 -4.19 -13.99 -5.79
C ASN A 68 -4.39 -12.61 -5.12
N VAL A 69 -3.62 -11.63 -5.59
CA VAL A 69 -3.71 -10.23 -5.14
C VAL A 69 -4.63 -9.45 -6.09
N ASN A 70 -5.69 -8.88 -5.54
CA ASN A 70 -6.64 -8.02 -6.25
C ASN A 70 -6.59 -6.59 -5.71
N ILE A 71 -6.33 -5.63 -6.58
CA ILE A 71 -6.30 -4.20 -6.24
C ILE A 71 -7.21 -3.46 -7.22
N MET A 72 -8.27 -2.85 -6.72
CA MET A 72 -9.23 -2.11 -7.54
C MET A 72 -8.68 -0.75 -7.98
N LYS A 73 -9.42 -0.08 -8.87
CA LYS A 73 -9.03 1.19 -9.52
C LYS A 73 -8.72 2.32 -8.53
N TYR A 74 -7.87 3.25 -8.96
CA TYR A 74 -7.52 4.50 -8.25
C TYR A 74 -6.78 4.33 -6.91
N CYS A 75 -6.22 3.15 -6.65
CA CYS A 75 -5.37 2.95 -5.50
C CYS A 75 -3.96 3.51 -5.75
N SER A 76 -3.29 3.94 -4.69
CA SER A 76 -1.89 4.39 -4.72
C SER A 76 -1.03 3.51 -3.81
N ILE A 77 0.05 2.95 -4.36
CA ILE A 77 0.97 2.08 -3.64
C ILE A 77 2.39 2.60 -3.89
N TYR A 78 3.08 3.03 -2.84
CA TYR A 78 4.46 3.51 -2.97
C TYR A 78 5.35 2.93 -1.88
N SER A 79 6.52 2.45 -2.30
CA SER A 79 7.53 1.85 -1.42
C SER A 79 8.94 2.35 -1.79
N HIS A 80 9.19 3.66 -1.72
CA HIS A 80 10.38 4.29 -2.31
C HIS A 80 11.71 3.76 -1.77
N ASP A 81 12.07 4.13 -0.56
CA ASP A 81 13.21 3.65 0.24
C ASP A 81 12.75 2.80 1.43
N GLY A 82 11.42 2.59 1.56
CA GLY A 82 10.80 1.69 2.52
C GLY A 82 10.60 0.27 1.98
N MET A 83 9.68 -0.47 2.59
CA MET A 83 9.33 -1.84 2.18
C MET A 83 7.82 -2.08 2.26
N LEU A 84 7.27 -2.80 1.28
CA LEU A 84 5.87 -3.21 1.28
C LEU A 84 5.75 -4.68 0.89
N GLU A 85 5.16 -5.49 1.76
CA GLU A 85 4.92 -6.92 1.52
C GLU A 85 3.43 -7.23 1.75
N ILE A 86 2.81 -7.85 0.75
CA ILE A 86 1.42 -8.34 0.80
C ILE A 86 1.44 -9.85 0.58
N GLY A 87 0.82 -10.59 1.49
CA GLY A 87 0.66 -12.04 1.41
C GLY A 87 -0.34 -12.50 0.35
N ASP A 88 -0.78 -13.75 0.49
CA ASP A 88 -1.69 -14.43 -0.44
C ASP A 88 -3.16 -14.05 -0.17
N ASN A 89 -4.00 -14.13 -1.21
CA ASN A 89 -5.45 -13.90 -1.12
C ASN A 89 -5.81 -12.53 -0.54
N PHE A 90 -5.22 -11.50 -1.12
CA PHE A 90 -5.45 -10.11 -0.71
C PHE A 90 -6.44 -9.42 -1.65
N SER A 91 -7.37 -8.64 -1.10
CA SER A 91 -8.23 -7.76 -1.89
C SER A 91 -8.28 -6.35 -1.30
N MET A 92 -8.00 -5.34 -2.13
CA MET A 92 -8.11 -3.93 -1.77
C MET A 92 -9.05 -3.19 -2.70
N ASN A 93 -10.08 -2.59 -2.12
CA ASN A 93 -11.04 -1.80 -2.87
C ASN A 93 -10.49 -0.41 -3.23
N SER A 94 -11.22 0.29 -4.09
CA SER A 94 -10.79 1.52 -4.76
C SER A 94 -10.41 2.68 -3.83
N ASN A 95 -9.58 3.57 -4.37
CA ASN A 95 -9.12 4.82 -3.74
C ASN A 95 -8.34 4.62 -2.43
N SER A 96 -7.79 3.43 -2.20
CA SER A 96 -6.98 3.15 -1.02
C SER A 96 -5.50 3.45 -1.26
N CYS A 97 -4.81 3.89 -0.22
CA CYS A 97 -3.42 4.32 -0.27
C CYS A 97 -2.57 3.48 0.70
N LEU A 98 -1.54 2.80 0.17
CA LEU A 98 -0.52 2.09 0.93
C LEU A 98 0.82 2.81 0.76
N GLY A 99 1.31 3.44 1.82
CA GLY A 99 2.49 4.29 1.78
C GLY A 99 3.61 3.86 2.72
N ALA A 100 4.70 3.35 2.15
CA ALA A 100 5.94 2.99 2.83
C ALA A 100 7.12 3.81 2.29
N ALA A 101 7.32 5.01 2.82
CA ALA A 101 8.45 5.88 2.46
C ALA A 101 9.30 6.17 3.71
N ASP A 102 10.46 6.81 3.53
CA ASP A 102 11.32 7.30 4.61
C ASP A 102 11.81 6.17 5.53
N GLY A 103 12.12 5.01 4.92
CA GLY A 103 12.46 3.77 5.63
C GLY A 103 11.28 3.06 6.32
N GLY A 104 10.03 3.47 6.05
CA GLY A 104 8.82 2.84 6.59
C GLY A 104 8.53 1.46 6.02
N GLU A 105 7.83 0.62 6.78
CA GLU A 105 7.48 -0.76 6.42
C GLU A 105 5.96 -1.00 6.51
N ILE A 106 5.38 -1.62 5.49
CA ILE A 106 4.01 -2.17 5.53
C ILE A 106 4.10 -3.67 5.26
N ILE A 107 3.64 -4.49 6.21
CA ILE A 107 3.59 -5.95 6.08
C ILE A 107 2.15 -6.41 6.31
N ILE A 108 1.55 -7.02 5.29
CA ILE A 108 0.18 -7.52 5.32
C ILE A 108 0.21 -9.03 5.12
N GLY A 109 -0.44 -9.76 6.04
CA GLY A 109 -0.60 -11.21 5.99
C GLY A 109 -1.51 -11.71 4.87
N ASN A 110 -1.96 -12.95 5.02
CA ASN A 110 -2.79 -13.67 4.07
C ASN A 110 -4.28 -13.46 4.36
N ASN A 111 -5.12 -13.62 3.33
CA ASN A 111 -6.58 -13.56 3.45
C ASN A 111 -7.09 -12.22 3.99
N VAL A 112 -6.45 -11.11 3.61
CA VAL A 112 -6.79 -9.77 4.10
C VAL A 112 -7.69 -9.03 3.11
N LEU A 113 -8.76 -8.42 3.65
CA LEU A 113 -9.69 -7.57 2.91
C LEU A 113 -9.54 -6.11 3.34
N ILE A 114 -9.34 -5.21 2.39
CA ILE A 114 -9.29 -3.76 2.59
C ILE A 114 -10.45 -3.08 1.86
N GLY A 115 -11.25 -2.32 2.61
CA GLY A 115 -12.35 -1.50 2.11
C GLY A 115 -11.89 -0.33 1.23
N GLN A 116 -12.85 0.48 0.80
CA GLN A 116 -12.56 1.65 -0.04
C GLN A 116 -11.99 2.79 0.80
N ASN A 117 -11.19 3.66 0.19
CA ASN A 117 -10.65 4.88 0.81
C ASN A 117 -9.84 4.62 2.10
N VAL A 118 -9.15 3.49 2.18
CA VAL A 118 -8.32 3.16 3.35
C VAL A 118 -6.93 3.76 3.18
N VAL A 119 -6.37 4.32 4.25
CA VAL A 119 -5.00 4.87 4.27
C VAL A 119 -4.14 4.10 5.28
N LEU A 120 -3.06 3.48 4.79
CA LEU A 120 -1.99 2.94 5.61
C LEU A 120 -0.76 3.81 5.38
N ARG A 121 -0.31 4.50 6.43
CA ARG A 121 0.83 5.43 6.34
C ARG A 121 1.93 5.02 7.30
N ALA A 122 2.99 4.42 6.77
CA ALA A 122 4.12 3.92 7.54
C ALA A 122 5.26 4.94 7.70
N SER A 123 5.02 6.23 7.46
CA SER A 123 5.95 7.32 7.80
C SER A 123 5.20 8.55 8.26
N ASP A 124 5.83 9.35 9.12
CA ASP A 124 5.28 10.60 9.62
C ASP A 124 6.30 11.74 9.50
N HIS A 125 5.83 12.97 9.60
CA HIS A 125 6.70 14.13 9.70
C HIS A 125 7.33 14.21 11.09
N GLU A 126 8.57 14.67 11.18
CA GLU A 126 9.11 15.14 12.44
C GLU A 126 8.51 16.52 12.77
N PHE A 127 8.11 16.73 14.02
CA PHE A 127 7.40 17.95 14.43
C PHE A 127 7.78 18.44 15.83
N LYS A 128 8.77 17.81 16.48
CA LYS A 128 9.11 18.08 17.88
C LYS A 128 9.83 19.42 18.07
N ASP A 129 10.58 19.88 17.08
CA ASP A 129 11.31 21.14 17.18
C ASP A 129 10.39 22.30 16.78
N ILE A 130 9.94 23.07 17.76
CA ILE A 130 9.04 24.22 17.53
C ILE A 130 9.74 25.40 16.84
N SER A 131 11.07 25.40 16.73
CA SER A 131 11.84 26.48 16.10
C SER A 131 12.03 26.30 14.59
N ILE A 132 11.78 25.09 14.07
CA ILE A 132 11.93 24.75 12.65
C ILE A 132 10.53 24.45 12.08
N PRO A 133 10.12 25.02 10.93
CA PRO A 133 8.86 24.62 10.29
C PRO A 133 8.80 23.11 10.02
N ILE A 134 7.66 22.46 10.28
CA ILE A 134 7.49 20.99 10.14
C ILE A 134 8.02 20.46 8.79
N MET A 135 7.77 21.18 7.70
CA MET A 135 8.24 20.80 6.35
C MET A 135 9.76 20.68 6.21
N ASN A 136 10.53 21.28 7.11
CA ASN A 136 11.99 21.29 7.12
C ASN A 136 12.60 20.41 8.23
N GLN A 137 11.77 19.74 9.04
CA GLN A 137 12.23 18.86 10.12
C GLN A 137 12.52 17.43 9.65
N GLY A 138 12.07 17.08 8.44
CA GLY A 138 12.24 15.74 7.87
C GLY A 138 11.11 14.78 8.22
N HIS A 139 11.40 13.49 8.03
CA HIS A 139 10.45 12.40 8.13
C HIS A 139 11.00 11.25 8.94
N ARG A 140 10.11 10.45 9.50
CA ARG A 140 10.43 9.25 10.25
C ARG A 140 9.58 8.08 9.79
N GLY A 141 10.24 7.06 9.25
CA GLY A 141 9.66 5.76 9.00
C GLY A 141 9.19 5.06 10.27
N GLY A 142 8.17 4.23 10.11
CA GLY A 142 7.63 3.34 11.13
C GLY A 142 7.12 2.05 10.49
N LYS A 143 6.58 1.16 11.31
CA LYS A 143 6.12 -0.15 10.85
C LYS A 143 4.61 -0.32 11.01
N ILE A 144 3.92 -0.71 9.94
CA ILE A 144 2.55 -1.22 10.00
C ILE A 144 2.59 -2.72 9.73
N LYS A 145 2.07 -3.51 10.66
CA LYS A 145 1.90 -4.97 10.50
C LYS A 145 0.42 -5.33 10.62
N ILE A 146 -0.12 -6.03 9.64
CA ILE A 146 -1.47 -6.60 9.66
C ILE A 146 -1.33 -8.12 9.56
N GLY A 147 -1.93 -8.83 10.53
CA GLY A 147 -1.97 -10.29 10.57
C GLY A 147 -2.87 -10.91 9.50
N ASP A 148 -3.05 -12.22 9.61
CA ASP A 148 -3.85 -13.00 8.69
C ASP A 148 -5.36 -12.83 8.96
N ASP A 149 -6.20 -13.08 7.94
CA ASP A 149 -7.68 -13.08 8.03
C ASP A 149 -8.28 -11.80 8.63
N CYS A 150 -7.67 -10.65 8.33
CA CYS A 150 -8.13 -9.36 8.79
C CYS A 150 -9.09 -8.70 7.80
N TRP A 151 -10.08 -7.97 8.32
CA TRP A 151 -10.92 -7.08 7.53
C TRP A 151 -10.77 -5.62 7.98
N ILE A 152 -10.28 -4.79 7.08
CA ILE A 152 -10.15 -3.34 7.26
C ILE A 152 -11.34 -2.67 6.57
N GLY A 153 -12.25 -2.08 7.35
CA GLY A 153 -13.44 -1.40 6.85
C GLY A 153 -13.12 -0.17 6.00
N ALA A 154 -14.12 0.33 5.28
CA ALA A 154 -13.97 1.51 4.43
C ALA A 154 -13.65 2.78 5.25
N ASN A 155 -12.92 3.72 4.64
CA ASN A 155 -12.52 5.00 5.25
C ASN A 155 -11.72 4.85 6.56
N VAL A 156 -10.94 3.77 6.70
CA VAL A 156 -10.06 3.55 7.86
C VAL A 156 -8.70 4.22 7.62
N VAL A 157 -8.14 4.79 8.68
CA VAL A 157 -6.74 5.26 8.71
C VAL A 157 -5.96 4.42 9.72
N ILE A 158 -4.82 3.88 9.31
CA ILE A 158 -3.86 3.20 10.18
C ILE A 158 -2.58 4.03 10.21
N THR A 159 -2.23 4.53 11.39
CA THR A 159 -1.02 5.36 11.59
C THR A 159 0.25 4.52 11.61
N SER A 160 1.41 5.16 11.59
CA SER A 160 2.70 4.50 11.71
C SER A 160 2.85 3.78 13.06
N ASN A 161 3.70 2.74 13.11
CA ASN A 161 4.03 1.97 14.32
C ASN A 161 2.85 1.22 14.94
N ILE A 162 2.02 0.59 14.09
CA ILE A 162 0.83 -0.17 14.49
C ILE A 162 0.97 -1.64 14.10
N SER A 163 0.65 -2.52 15.04
CA SER A 163 0.46 -3.95 14.80
C SER A 163 -1.00 -4.34 15.04
N ILE A 164 -1.62 -4.94 14.03
CA ILE A 164 -2.95 -5.55 14.07
C ILE A 164 -2.75 -7.07 14.01
N GLY A 165 -3.20 -7.77 15.06
CA GLY A 165 -3.14 -9.23 15.13
C GLY A 165 -4.10 -9.93 14.18
N ASP A 166 -4.03 -11.25 14.14
CA ASP A 166 -4.83 -12.07 13.22
C ASP A 166 -6.33 -11.99 13.52
N HIS A 167 -7.15 -12.27 12.52
CA HIS A 167 -8.61 -12.34 12.60
C HIS A 167 -9.29 -11.04 13.05
N CYS A 168 -8.62 -9.90 12.99
CA CYS A 168 -9.18 -8.62 13.43
C CYS A 168 -10.17 -8.02 12.43
N ILE A 169 -11.12 -7.24 12.97
CA ILE A 169 -12.00 -6.38 12.17
C ILE A 169 -11.80 -4.94 12.62
N ILE A 170 -11.40 -4.08 11.69
CA ILE A 170 -11.35 -2.64 11.90
C ILE A 170 -12.62 -2.04 11.29
N ALA A 171 -13.53 -1.54 12.13
CA ALA A 171 -14.79 -0.98 11.68
C ALA A 171 -14.59 0.25 10.77
N ALA A 172 -15.51 0.47 9.85
CA ALA A 172 -15.46 1.57 8.91
C ALA A 172 -15.35 2.94 9.63
N GLY A 173 -14.57 3.86 9.04
CA GLY A 173 -14.35 5.20 9.58
C GLY A 173 -13.40 5.29 10.79
N ALA A 174 -12.76 4.19 11.18
CA ALA A 174 -11.88 4.17 12.35
C ALA A 174 -10.49 4.78 12.07
N VAL A 175 -9.88 5.39 13.10
CA VAL A 175 -8.47 5.81 13.09
C VAL A 175 -7.71 4.99 14.12
N VAL A 176 -6.88 4.06 13.65
CA VAL A 176 -6.12 3.13 14.50
C VAL A 176 -4.80 3.78 14.90
N THR A 177 -4.71 4.15 16.18
CA THR A 177 -3.53 4.82 16.78
C THR A 177 -2.83 3.97 17.86
N LYS A 178 -3.30 2.72 18.07
CA LYS A 178 -2.73 1.76 19.02
C LYS A 178 -2.79 0.35 18.42
N ASN A 179 -1.89 -0.52 18.89
CA ASN A 179 -1.90 -1.93 18.49
C ASN A 179 -3.26 -2.59 18.81
N VAL A 180 -3.65 -3.54 17.96
CA VAL A 180 -4.91 -4.29 18.06
C VAL A 180 -4.57 -5.76 18.24
N GLU A 181 -4.99 -6.34 19.37
CA GLU A 181 -4.81 -7.77 19.62
C GLU A 181 -5.63 -8.63 18.67
N SER A 182 -5.17 -9.84 18.38
CA SER A 182 -5.90 -10.81 17.56
C SER A 182 -7.35 -11.02 18.02
N TYR A 183 -8.22 -11.37 17.07
CA TYR A 183 -9.65 -11.57 17.26
C TYR A 183 -10.40 -10.35 17.80
N SER A 184 -9.86 -9.14 17.64
CA SER A 184 -10.53 -7.92 18.10
C SER A 184 -11.36 -7.28 17.00
N ILE A 185 -12.52 -6.74 17.39
CA ILE A 185 -13.28 -5.80 16.58
C ILE A 185 -13.09 -4.42 17.21
N VAL A 186 -12.44 -3.49 16.51
CA VAL A 186 -12.21 -2.12 17.00
C VAL A 186 -12.87 -1.10 16.08
N GLY A 187 -13.21 0.08 16.60
CA GLY A 187 -13.76 1.17 15.81
C GLY A 187 -13.73 2.52 16.52
N GLY A 188 -14.01 3.59 15.78
CA GLY A 188 -14.03 4.97 16.28
C GLY A 188 -12.74 5.76 16.03
N VAL A 189 -12.72 7.01 16.50
CA VAL A 189 -11.61 7.96 16.36
C VAL A 189 -11.28 8.57 17.73
N PRO A 190 -10.19 8.14 18.40
CA PRO A 190 -9.34 7.00 18.05
C PRO A 190 -10.08 5.67 18.21
N ALA A 191 -9.62 4.63 17.49
CA ALA A 191 -10.21 3.31 17.53
C ALA A 191 -10.11 2.69 18.93
N LYS A 192 -11.21 2.11 19.40
CA LYS A 192 -11.32 1.38 20.68
C LYS A 192 -11.90 0.00 20.44
N LEU A 193 -11.58 -0.93 21.33
CA LEU A 193 -12.21 -2.25 21.34
C LEU A 193 -13.73 -2.11 21.48
N ILE A 194 -14.46 -2.71 20.54
CA ILE A 194 -15.92 -2.83 20.58
C ILE A 194 -16.27 -4.16 21.24
N LYS A 195 -15.73 -5.26 20.70
CA LYS A 195 -15.87 -6.62 21.21
C LYS A 195 -14.80 -7.53 20.62
N LYS A 196 -14.70 -8.77 21.11
CA LYS A 196 -13.95 -9.82 20.41
C LYS A 196 -14.82 -10.46 19.31
N ARG A 197 -14.17 -11.03 18.29
CA ARG A 197 -14.77 -11.80 17.18
C ARG A 197 -15.09 -13.26 17.60
N ILE A 198 -14.82 -13.60 18.86
CA ILE A 198 -15.09 -14.88 19.52
C ILE A 198 -16.10 -14.69 20.65
#